data_AF-A0A8W8JNL2-F1
#
_entry.id   AF-A0A8W8JNL2-F1
#
_cell.length_a   1.000
_cell.length_b   1.000
_cell.length_c   1.000
_cell.angle_alpha   90.00
_cell.angle_beta   90.00
_cell.angle_gamma   90.00
#
_symmetry.space_group_name_H-M   'P 1'
#
loop_
_entity.id
_entity.type
_entity.pdbx_description
1 polymer ?
#
loop_
_entity_poly.entity_id
_entity_poly.type
_entity_poly.pdbx_seq_one_letter_code
_entity_poly.pdbx_strand_id
1 'polypeptide(L)'
;MYHQFYVFGEDLNYKLQLAVPGNGNLDDVLLYSGGLRLTGMQFSTLDVDNDKISGNCADGYYGGWWFNSCHDAYLNGPWLSTSWSYPWYSQYTTGTYVNGTSMLIK
;
A
#
# COMPACT_ATOMS: atom_id res chain seq x y z
N MET A 1 1.63 -10.71 8.07
CA MET A 1 0.21 -11.13 8.26
C MET A 1 -0.42 -10.15 9.24
N TYR A 2 -1.72 -9.88 9.14
CA TYR A 2 -2.43 -9.01 10.09
C TYR A 2 -3.63 -9.75 10.67
N HIS A 3 -3.76 -9.78 12.00
CA HIS A 3 -4.92 -10.38 12.66
C HIS A 3 -6.12 -9.44 12.70
N GLN A 4 -5.90 -8.14 12.53
CA GLN A 4 -6.94 -7.14 12.39
C GLN A 4 -6.77 -6.40 11.07
N PHE A 5 -7.74 -6.56 10.19
CA PHE A 5 -7.82 -5.92 8.89
C PHE A 5 -9.21 -5.33 8.74
N TYR A 6 -9.31 -4.01 8.57
CA TYR A 6 -10.56 -3.33 8.29
C TYR A 6 -10.36 -2.33 7.17
N VAL A 7 -11.39 -2.24 6.32
CA VAL A 7 -11.57 -1.17 5.35
C VAL A 7 -12.86 -0.48 5.73
N PHE A 8 -12.79 0.82 5.99
CA PHE A 8 -13.97 1.62 6.33
C PHE A 8 -14.87 1.85 5.10
N GLY A 9 -16.05 2.43 5.32
CA GLY A 9 -16.97 2.78 4.24
C GLY A 9 -16.45 3.92 3.36
N GLU A 10 -17.18 4.18 2.29
CA GLU A 10 -16.94 5.28 1.35
C GLU A 10 -16.98 6.66 2.03
N ASP A 11 -17.80 6.82 3.07
CA ASP A 11 -17.89 8.01 3.92
C ASP A 11 -16.56 8.36 4.61
N LEU A 12 -15.67 7.38 4.73
CA LEU A 12 -14.31 7.51 5.24
C LEU A 12 -13.26 7.19 4.17
N ASN A 13 -13.60 7.34 2.89
CA ASN A 13 -12.74 7.11 1.73
C ASN A 13 -12.01 5.77 1.79
N TYR A 14 -12.74 4.70 2.16
CA TYR A 14 -12.22 3.34 2.25
C TYR A 14 -10.96 3.22 3.11
N LYS A 15 -10.83 4.04 4.16
CA LYS A 15 -9.65 4.07 5.02
C LYS A 15 -9.22 2.67 5.48
N LEU A 16 -7.92 2.39 5.41
CA LEU A 16 -7.32 1.14 5.88
C LEU A 16 -7.06 1.22 7.38
N GLN A 17 -7.40 0.16 8.11
CA GLN A 17 -6.93 -0.04 9.48
C GLN A 17 -6.35 -1.43 9.62
N LEU A 18 -5.07 -1.47 9.95
CA LEU A 18 -4.33 -2.67 10.30
C LEU A 18 -3.94 -2.61 11.77
N ALA A 19 -3.94 -3.76 12.42
CA ALA A 19 -3.42 -3.93 13.77
C ALA A 19 -3.10 -5.40 14.05
N VAL A 20 -2.43 -5.63 15.17
CA VAL A 20 -2.05 -6.96 15.69
C VAL A 20 -1.25 -7.74 14.63
N PRO A 21 0.07 -7.47 14.54
CA PRO A 21 0.95 -8.19 13.63
C PRO A 21 0.83 -9.70 13.87
N GLY A 22 0.66 -10.45 12.78
CA GLY A 22 0.68 -11.89 12.78
C GLY A 22 2.03 -12.43 12.32
N ASN A 23 2.22 -13.73 12.48
CA ASN A 23 3.46 -14.37 12.03
C ASN A 23 3.51 -14.44 10.50
N GLY A 24 4.57 -13.87 9.92
CA GLY A 24 4.83 -13.84 8.49
C GLY A 24 6.34 -13.77 8.23
N ASN A 25 6.74 -14.04 6.99
CA ASN A 25 8.14 -14.05 6.55
C ASN A 25 8.58 -12.75 5.86
N LEU A 26 7.67 -11.78 5.74
CA LEU A 26 7.94 -10.46 5.19
C LEU A 26 7.95 -9.42 6.31
N ASP A 27 8.79 -8.40 6.15
CA ASP A 27 8.85 -7.26 7.08
C ASP A 27 7.51 -6.52 7.11
N ASP A 28 7.08 -6.03 8.27
CA ASP A 28 5.81 -5.32 8.41
C ASP A 28 5.96 -3.83 8.07
N VAL A 29 6.03 -3.55 6.77
CA VAL A 29 6.14 -2.17 6.27
C VAL A 29 4.81 -1.41 6.24
N LEU A 30 3.67 -2.10 6.36
CA LEU A 30 2.37 -1.40 6.40
C LEU A 30 2.13 -0.74 7.77
N LEU A 31 2.64 -1.31 8.86
CA LEU A 31 2.56 -0.72 10.21
C LEU A 31 3.83 0.02 10.63
N TYR A 32 5.01 -0.43 10.19
CA TYR A 32 6.31 0.02 10.72
C TYR A 32 7.28 0.57 9.66
N SER A 33 6.78 1.14 8.56
CA SER A 33 7.60 2.00 7.71
C SER A 33 7.72 3.39 8.36
N GLY A 34 8.95 3.84 8.64
CA GLY A 34 9.33 5.06 9.38
C GLY A 34 8.82 6.40 8.82
N GLY A 35 7.51 6.56 8.75
CA GLY A 35 6.78 7.69 8.19
C GLY A 35 5.70 7.28 7.18
N LEU A 36 5.87 6.15 6.49
CA LEU A 36 5.00 5.71 5.38
C LEU A 36 4.09 4.53 5.76
N ARG A 37 3.77 4.36 7.05
CA ARG A 37 2.72 3.43 7.47
C ARG A 37 1.41 3.72 6.74
N LEU A 38 0.71 2.66 6.34
CA LEU A 38 -0.55 2.78 5.59
C LEU A 38 -1.78 2.62 6.49
N THR A 39 -1.62 2.13 7.72
CA THR A 39 -2.72 2.12 8.69
C THR A 39 -3.19 3.55 8.99
N GLY A 40 -4.50 3.76 8.89
CA GLY A 40 -5.16 5.06 8.98
C GLY A 40 -5.18 5.86 7.67
N MET A 41 -4.55 5.40 6.59
CA MET A 41 -4.57 6.09 5.29
C MET A 41 -5.87 5.82 4.54
N GLN A 42 -6.32 6.83 3.81
CA GLN A 42 -7.48 6.79 2.93
C GLN A 42 -7.06 6.28 1.55
N PHE A 43 -8.00 5.68 0.83
CA PHE A 43 -7.73 5.18 -0.51
C PHE A 43 -7.66 6.35 -1.49
N SER A 44 -6.62 6.38 -2.31
CA SER A 44 -6.46 7.36 -3.40
C SER A 44 -6.47 6.67 -4.74
N THR A 45 -6.96 7.38 -5.76
CA THR A 45 -7.04 6.97 -7.16
C THR A 45 -6.57 8.12 -8.04
N LEU A 46 -6.48 7.90 -9.36
CA LEU A 46 -6.00 8.93 -10.29
C LEU A 46 -6.88 10.19 -10.27
N ASP A 47 -8.17 10.03 -9.97
CA ASP A 47 -9.18 11.07 -9.94
C ASP A 47 -9.53 11.58 -8.53
N VAL A 48 -9.09 10.88 -7.47
CA VAL A 48 -9.34 11.26 -6.08
C VAL A 48 -8.05 11.14 -5.27
N ASP A 49 -7.47 12.29 -4.91
CA ASP A 49 -6.26 12.38 -4.11
C ASP A 49 -6.60 12.50 -2.62
N ASN A 50 -6.28 11.47 -1.84
CA ASN A 50 -6.44 11.41 -0.39
C ASN A 50 -5.10 11.16 0.33
N ASP A 51 -3.98 11.30 -0.37
CA ASP A 51 -2.66 11.01 0.16
C ASP A 51 -2.14 12.17 1.05
N LYS A 52 -0.89 12.13 1.48
CA LYS A 52 -0.32 13.10 2.45
C LYS A 52 0.74 14.02 1.85
N ILE A 53 0.83 14.11 0.54
CA ILE A 53 1.76 15.02 -0.15
C ILE A 53 0.99 16.02 -1.03
N SER A 54 1.71 16.95 -1.65
CA SER A 54 1.12 18.02 -2.46
C SER A 54 0.82 17.62 -3.92
N GLY A 55 0.99 16.36 -4.29
CA GLY A 55 0.68 15.84 -5.62
C GLY A 55 0.14 14.42 -5.52
N ASN A 56 -0.47 13.90 -6.58
CA ASN A 56 -1.19 12.64 -6.50
C ASN A 56 -0.27 11.43 -6.74
N CYS A 57 -0.01 10.65 -5.70
CA CYS A 57 0.75 9.41 -5.80
C CYS A 57 0.08 8.38 -6.74
N ALA A 58 -1.25 8.32 -6.77
CA ALA A 58 -1.96 7.38 -7.64
C ALA A 58 -1.75 7.69 -9.14
N ASP A 59 -1.59 8.97 -9.48
CA ASP A 59 -1.23 9.41 -10.84
C ASP A 59 0.23 9.07 -11.16
N GLY A 60 1.16 9.39 -10.25
CA GLY A 60 2.59 9.14 -10.46
C GLY A 60 3.00 7.66 -10.48
N TYR A 61 2.29 6.81 -9.74
CA TYR A 61 2.59 5.37 -9.60
C TYR A 61 1.60 4.45 -10.33
N TYR A 62 0.60 5.02 -11.01
CA TYR A 62 -0.33 4.34 -11.90
C TYR A 62 -1.25 3.32 -11.22
N GLY A 63 -2.08 3.77 -10.29
CA GLY A 63 -3.18 2.96 -9.77
C GLY A 63 -3.62 3.35 -8.36
N GLY A 64 -4.66 2.67 -7.87
CA GLY A 64 -5.25 2.97 -6.56
C GLY A 64 -4.56 2.25 -5.41
N TRP A 65 -4.37 2.98 -4.30
CA TRP A 65 -3.81 2.44 -3.06
C TRP A 65 -4.09 3.32 -1.85
N TRP A 66 -3.83 2.79 -0.65
CA TRP A 66 -3.82 3.55 0.60
C TRP A 66 -2.52 4.34 0.76
N PHE A 67 -2.24 5.26 -0.16
CA PHE A 67 -1.03 6.06 -0.16
C PHE A 67 -0.94 6.99 1.07
N ASN A 68 0.27 7.16 1.59
CA ASN A 68 0.62 8.16 2.61
C ASN A 68 1.43 9.28 1.92
N SER A 69 2.69 9.51 2.27
CA SER A 69 3.64 10.20 1.40
C SER A 69 4.12 9.22 0.32
N CYS A 70 3.17 8.79 -0.50
CA CYS A 70 3.21 7.64 -1.40
C CYS A 70 3.30 6.30 -0.67
N HIS A 71 4.34 5.49 -0.87
CA HIS A 71 4.32 4.12 -0.37
C HIS A 71 5.71 3.51 -0.14
N ASP A 72 5.77 2.60 0.82
CA ASP A 72 6.84 1.58 0.95
C ASP A 72 6.36 0.17 0.65
N ALA A 73 5.05 0.00 0.42
CA ALA A 73 4.47 -1.21 -0.13
C ALA A 73 3.29 -0.83 -1.00
N TYR A 74 3.30 -1.32 -2.23
CA TYR A 74 2.28 -1.03 -3.23
C TYR A 74 2.07 -2.28 -4.07
N LEU A 75 1.03 -3.05 -3.78
CA LEU A 75 0.80 -4.35 -4.42
C LEU A 75 0.05 -4.25 -5.76
N ASN A 76 -0.44 -3.05 -6.08
CA ASN A 76 -1.30 -2.74 -7.24
C ASN A 76 -0.55 -2.05 -8.39
N GLY A 77 0.78 -2.08 -8.40
CA GLY A 77 1.56 -1.36 -9.40
C GLY A 77 1.66 -2.06 -10.76
N PRO A 78 2.29 -1.40 -11.75
CA PRO A 78 2.40 -1.92 -13.11
C PRO A 78 3.12 -3.27 -13.17
N TRP A 79 2.43 -4.28 -13.70
CA TRP A 79 2.90 -5.66 -13.77
C TRP A 79 4.21 -5.80 -14.58
N LEU A 80 5.19 -6.55 -14.04
CA LEU A 80 6.51 -6.80 -14.64
C LEU A 80 7.24 -5.54 -15.13
N SER A 81 7.02 -4.40 -14.47
CA SER A 81 7.63 -3.13 -14.84
C SER A 81 8.70 -2.70 -13.84
N THR A 82 9.75 -2.04 -14.34
CA THR A 82 10.72 -1.32 -13.51
C THR A 82 10.16 -0.01 -12.94
N SER A 83 9.04 0.49 -13.50
CA SER A 83 8.31 1.64 -12.95
C SER A 83 7.52 1.29 -11.70
N TRP A 84 7.27 0.00 -11.44
CA TRP A 84 6.66 -0.46 -10.20
C TRP A 84 7.71 -0.49 -9.10
N SER A 85 8.03 0.68 -8.54
CA SER A 85 8.94 0.80 -7.41
C SER A 85 8.32 0.26 -6.13
N TYR A 86 9.16 -0.28 -5.25
CA TYR A 86 8.79 -0.71 -3.89
C TYR A 86 7.46 -1.47 -3.75
N PRO A 87 7.27 -2.61 -4.47
CA PRO A 87 6.15 -3.50 -4.18
C PRO A 87 6.06 -3.86 -2.69
N TRP A 88 7.23 -4.09 -2.07
CA TRP A 88 7.37 -4.35 -0.64
C TRP A 88 8.79 -4.03 -0.18
N TYR A 89 9.04 -2.80 0.27
CA TYR A 89 10.33 -2.39 0.81
C TYR A 89 10.69 -3.24 2.05
N SER A 90 11.94 -3.58 2.33
CA SER A 90 13.13 -3.48 1.48
C SER A 90 13.35 -4.72 0.59
N GLN A 91 12.50 -5.74 0.73
CA GLN A 91 12.68 -7.07 0.14
C GLN A 91 12.44 -7.09 -1.37
N TYR A 92 11.48 -6.31 -1.86
CA TYR A 92 11.13 -6.18 -3.27
C TYR A 92 11.12 -4.69 -3.63
N THR A 93 12.18 -4.25 -4.31
CA THR A 93 12.39 -2.84 -4.68
C THR A 93 11.87 -2.48 -6.07
N THR A 94 11.63 -3.48 -6.92
CA THR A 94 11.06 -3.33 -8.27
C THR A 94 10.12 -4.49 -8.59
N GLY A 95 9.04 -4.19 -9.31
CA GLY A 95 8.02 -5.15 -9.74
C GLY A 95 8.55 -6.27 -10.62
N THR A 96 9.70 -6.11 -11.26
CA THR A 96 10.35 -7.17 -12.04
C THR A 96 10.81 -8.36 -11.20
N TYR A 97 10.91 -8.23 -9.87
CA TYR A 97 11.22 -9.34 -8.95
C TYR A 97 9.97 -10.05 -8.39
N VAL A 98 8.77 -9.57 -8.74
CA VAL A 98 7.51 -10.07 -8.20
C VAL A 98 6.82 -10.95 -9.23
N ASN A 99 6.67 -12.24 -8.92
CA ASN A 99 5.98 -13.21 -9.78
C ASN A 99 4.45 -13.25 -9.55
N GLY A 100 3.95 -12.51 -8.57
CA GLY A 100 2.53 -12.33 -8.32
C GLY A 100 2.29 -11.75 -6.94
N THR A 101 1.15 -11.07 -6.77
CA THR A 101 0.67 -10.57 -5.48
C THR A 101 -0.70 -11.14 -5.19
N SER A 102 -1.02 -11.34 -3.91
CA SER A 102 -2.33 -11.79 -3.48
C SER A 102 -2.62 -11.24 -2.09
N MET A 103 -3.76 -10.58 -1.93
CA MET A 103 -4.28 -10.14 -0.65
C MET A 103 -5.50 -10.99 -0.32
N LEU A 104 -5.43 -11.74 0.78
CA LEU A 104 -6.46 -12.70 1.17
C LEU A 104 -6.94 -12.37 2.59
N ILE A 105 -8.25 -12.34 2.78
CA ILE A 105 -8.91 -12.24 4.09
C ILE A 105 -9.59 -13.57 4.42
N LYS A 106 -9.67 -13.91 5.69
CA LYS A 106 -10.33 -15.12 6.19
C LYS A 106 -11.25 -14.78 7.34
#